data_AF-A0A522E787-F1
#
_entry.id   AF-A0A522E787-F1
#
_cell.length_a   1.000
_cell.length_b   1.000
_cell.length_c   1.000
_cell.angle_alpha   90.00
_cell.angle_beta   90.00
_cell.angle_gamma   90.00
#
_symmetry.space_group_name_H-M   'P 1'
#
loop_
_entity.id
_entity.type
_entity.pdbx_description
1 polymer ?
#
loop_
_entity_poly.entity_id
_entity_poly.type
_entity_poly.pdbx_seq_one_letter_code
_entity_poly.pdbx_strand_id
1 'polypeptide(L)'
;MKKVIITLIAAAFVVIAIFVIPSDERSKESQDLQETRDPSTRPSDGLGRDDTPLTEVSCLDAGGTWNPCGSACRTNPEAICIELCVEYCECQGNNQCPSGYTCDDVVDGVGVCL
;
A
#
# COMPACT_ATOMS: atom_id res chain seq x y z
N MET A 1 -53.99 12.22 27.98
CA MET A 1 -53.11 11.49 28.92
C MET A 1 -52.79 10.06 28.46
N LYS A 2 -53.78 9.20 28.15
CA LYS A 2 -53.53 7.81 27.70
C LYS A 2 -52.65 7.66 26.44
N LYS A 3 -52.74 8.59 25.49
CA LYS A 3 -51.95 8.55 24.24
C LYS A 3 -50.45 8.82 24.44
N VAL A 4 -50.08 9.60 25.46
CA VAL A 4 -48.68 9.98 25.74
C VAL A 4 -47.91 8.83 26.38
N ILE A 5 -48.60 8.02 27.19
CA ILE A 5 -48.00 6.86 27.88
C ILE A 5 -47.61 5.76 26.87
N ILE A 6 -48.43 5.54 25.84
CA ILE A 6 -48.16 4.51 24.81
C ILE A 6 -46.91 4.88 24.00
N THR A 7 -46.72 6.15 23.66
CA THR A 7 -45.56 6.61 22.89
C THR A 7 -44.24 6.47 23.68
N LEU A 8 -44.26 6.73 24.99
CA LEU A 8 -43.08 6.58 25.84
C LEU A 8 -42.66 5.12 26.03
N ILE A 9 -43.63 4.20 26.16
CA ILE A 9 -43.34 2.75 26.28
C ILE A 9 -42.76 2.21 24.97
N ALA A 10 -43.29 2.63 23.82
CA ALA A 10 -42.78 2.21 22.52
C ALA A 10 -41.33 2.69 22.28
N ALA A 11 -41.02 3.94 22.63
CA ALA A 11 -39.67 4.48 22.51
C ALA A 11 -38.66 3.75 23.43
N ALA A 12 -39.05 3.42 24.66
CA ALA A 12 -38.20 2.68 25.58
C ALA A 12 -37.87 1.26 25.08
N PHE A 13 -38.82 0.56 24.46
CA PHE A 13 -38.59 -0.77 23.90
C PHE A 13 -37.59 -0.78 22.74
N VAL A 14 -37.62 0.25 21.89
CA VAL A 14 -36.66 0.38 20.77
C VAL A 14 -35.23 0.59 21.28
N VAL A 15 -35.05 1.38 22.34
CA VAL A 15 -33.72 1.61 22.93
C VAL A 15 -33.18 0.32 23.56
N ILE A 16 -34.02 -0.45 24.26
CA ILE A 16 -33.59 -1.73 24.86
C ILE A 16 -33.23 -2.76 23.78
N ALA A 17 -33.97 -2.82 22.66
CA ALA A 17 -33.66 -3.73 21.56
C ALA A 17 -32.31 -3.45 20.87
N ILE A 18 -31.85 -2.19 20.87
CA ILE A 18 -30.54 -1.82 20.29
C ILE A 18 -29.39 -2.19 21.25
N PHE A 19 -29.59 -2.06 22.57
CA PHE A 19 -28.55 -2.34 23.57
C PHE A 19 -28.44 -3.81 23.98
N VAL A 20 -29.44 -4.65 23.65
CA VAL A 20 -29.45 -6.09 23.97
C VAL A 20 -29.29 -6.93 22.69
N ILE A 21 -28.38 -6.52 21.79
CA ILE A 21 -27.84 -7.45 20.79
C ILE A 21 -26.70 -8.19 21.50
N PRO A 22 -26.84 -9.49 21.81
CA PRO A 22 -25.72 -10.26 22.31
C PRO A 22 -24.67 -10.35 21.20
N SER A 23 -23.48 -9.79 21.46
CA SER A 23 -22.27 -10.11 20.69
C SER A 23 -21.96 -11.58 20.91
N ASP A 24 -22.53 -12.45 20.08
CA ASP A 24 -22.19 -13.85 20.04
C ASP A 24 -20.79 -13.98 19.43
N GLU A 25 -19.78 -13.97 20.31
CA GLU A 25 -18.53 -14.70 20.06
C GLU A 25 -18.89 -16.17 19.87
N ARG A 26 -18.58 -16.78 18.71
CA ARG A 26 -17.92 -18.09 18.58
C ARG A 26 -18.14 -18.76 17.22
N SER A 27 -17.06 -18.86 16.45
CA SER A 27 -16.58 -20.10 15.81
C SER A 27 -15.23 -19.75 15.15
N LYS A 28 -14.06 -20.17 15.66
CA LYS A 28 -13.47 -21.52 15.60
C LYS A 28 -13.76 -22.26 14.28
N GLU A 29 -12.96 -21.96 13.27
CA GLU A 29 -12.51 -22.99 12.34
C GLU A 29 -10.98 -22.98 12.28
N SER A 30 -10.42 -24.08 12.78
CA SER A 30 -9.01 -24.45 12.67
C SER A 30 -8.94 -25.53 11.60
N GLN A 31 -8.36 -25.23 10.44
CA GLN A 31 -7.72 -26.20 9.53
C GLN A 31 -6.54 -25.46 8.90
N ASP A 32 -5.33 -25.65 9.39
CA ASP A 32 -4.46 -26.78 9.00
C ASP A 32 -4.27 -26.83 7.47
N LEU A 33 -3.54 -25.84 6.97
CA LEU A 33 -2.58 -26.04 5.89
C LEU A 33 -1.42 -25.10 6.15
N GLN A 34 -0.44 -25.71 6.82
CA GLN A 34 0.93 -25.28 6.89
C GLN A 34 1.49 -25.19 5.47
N GLU A 35 1.38 -24.03 4.85
CA GLU A 35 2.36 -23.63 3.85
C GLU A 35 3.20 -22.54 4.49
N THR A 36 4.44 -22.90 4.78
CA THR A 36 5.52 -21.97 5.12
C THR A 36 5.63 -20.98 3.96
N ARG A 37 4.81 -19.91 3.98
CA ARG A 37 4.99 -18.76 3.12
C ARG A 37 6.23 -18.04 3.61
N ASP A 38 7.33 -18.38 2.95
CA ASP A 38 8.48 -17.52 2.80
C ASP A 38 7.99 -16.08 2.54
N PRO A 39 8.44 -15.06 3.27
CA PRO A 39 8.00 -13.67 3.10
C PRO A 39 8.51 -13.02 1.80
N SER A 40 8.86 -13.79 0.77
CA SER A 40 9.58 -13.30 -0.41
C SER A 40 9.07 -13.89 -1.72
N THR A 41 7.75 -13.81 -1.98
CA THR A 41 7.28 -13.86 -3.37
C THR A 41 6.10 -12.91 -3.52
N ARG A 42 6.43 -11.64 -3.77
CA ARG A 42 5.50 -10.72 -4.45
C ARG A 42 5.20 -11.36 -5.80
N PRO A 43 3.93 -11.47 -6.25
CA PRO A 43 3.64 -11.87 -7.60
C PRO A 43 4.21 -10.81 -8.54
N SER A 44 5.38 -11.08 -9.12
CA SER A 44 5.87 -10.36 -10.29
C SER A 44 4.95 -10.77 -11.44
N ASP A 45 3.89 -9.97 -11.66
CA ASP A 45 3.10 -10.09 -12.89
C ASP A 45 4.05 -9.93 -14.07
N GLY A 46 4.28 -11.06 -14.75
CA GLY A 46 5.34 -11.25 -15.73
C GLY A 46 5.17 -10.40 -16.98
N LEU A 47 5.76 -9.21 -16.94
CA LEU A 47 6.16 -8.45 -18.12
C LEU A 47 7.69 -8.42 -18.21
N GLY A 48 8.34 -9.58 -18.31
CA GLY A 48 9.70 -9.76 -18.83
C GLY A 48 10.76 -8.71 -18.44
N ARG A 49 10.69 -8.14 -17.23
CA ARG A 49 11.76 -7.32 -16.67
C ARG A 49 12.84 -8.29 -16.21
N ASP A 50 14.08 -8.03 -16.59
CA ASP A 50 15.22 -8.63 -15.90
C ASP A 50 15.06 -8.28 -14.42
N ASP A 51 14.66 -9.23 -13.58
CA ASP A 51 14.41 -9.07 -12.13
C ASP A 51 15.71 -8.78 -11.35
N THR A 52 16.78 -8.34 -12.02
CA THR A 52 18.00 -7.92 -11.36
C THR A 52 17.69 -6.65 -10.60
N PRO A 53 17.72 -6.64 -9.26
CA PRO A 53 17.39 -5.45 -8.50
C PRO A 53 18.31 -4.30 -8.88
N LEU A 54 17.73 -3.11 -9.04
CA LEU A 54 18.47 -1.90 -9.35
C LEU A 54 19.45 -1.61 -8.21
N THR A 55 20.73 -1.46 -8.52
CA THR A 55 21.78 -1.18 -7.53
C THR A 55 22.34 0.22 -7.72
N GLU A 56 22.90 0.80 -6.66
CA GLU A 56 23.64 2.07 -6.71
C GLU A 56 24.70 2.05 -7.82
N VAL A 57 25.52 1.00 -7.89
CA VAL A 57 26.57 0.86 -8.92
C VAL A 57 25.96 0.91 -10.32
N SER A 58 24.93 0.10 -10.60
CA SER A 58 24.29 0.09 -11.92
C SER A 58 23.68 1.45 -12.29
N CYS A 59 23.09 2.15 -11.32
CA CYS A 59 22.51 3.47 -11.52
C CYS A 59 23.57 4.51 -11.91
N LEU A 60 24.68 4.54 -11.16
CA LEU A 60 25.77 5.49 -11.39
C LEU A 60 26.49 5.19 -12.72
N ASP A 61 26.69 3.92 -13.06
CA ASP A 61 27.29 3.50 -14.32
C ASP A 61 26.44 3.91 -15.54
N ALA A 62 25.11 3.93 -15.39
CA ALA A 62 24.19 4.40 -16.42
C ALA A 62 24.13 5.95 -16.52
N GLY A 63 24.73 6.69 -15.58
CA GLY A 63 24.68 8.15 -15.53
C GLY A 63 23.42 8.72 -14.85
N GLY A 64 22.70 7.89 -14.09
CA GLY A 64 21.64 8.32 -13.18
C GLY A 64 22.18 8.84 -11.85
N THR A 65 21.29 9.17 -10.92
CA THR A 65 21.65 9.59 -9.55
C THR A 65 21.00 8.67 -8.54
N TRP A 66 21.79 8.05 -7.66
CA TRP A 66 21.24 7.18 -6.63
C TRP A 66 20.63 7.99 -5.48
N ASN A 67 19.39 7.68 -5.12
CA ASN A 67 18.73 8.25 -3.96
C ASN A 67 18.47 7.15 -2.92
N PRO A 68 19.23 7.11 -1.81
CA PRO A 68 19.07 6.08 -0.78
C PRO A 68 17.84 6.28 0.13
N CYS A 69 17.18 7.44 0.06
CA CYS A 69 15.97 7.71 0.83
C CYS A 69 15.03 8.61 0.03
N GLY A 70 14.49 8.04 -1.03
CA GLY A 70 13.44 8.66 -1.81
C GLY A 70 12.07 8.54 -1.16
N SER A 71 11.17 9.47 -1.51
CA SER A 71 9.78 9.41 -1.01
C SER A 71 8.97 8.39 -1.80
N ALA A 72 8.38 7.42 -1.09
CA ALA A 72 7.44 6.45 -1.67
C ALA A 72 6.21 7.10 -2.33
N CYS A 73 5.90 8.36 -1.99
CA CYS A 73 4.74 9.08 -2.50
C CYS A 73 5.12 10.26 -3.41
N ARG A 74 6.28 10.23 -4.07
CA ARG A 74 6.73 11.35 -4.91
C ARG A 74 5.71 11.77 -5.97
N THR A 75 4.95 10.81 -6.52
CA THR A 75 3.93 11.05 -7.56
C THR A 75 2.62 11.60 -7.02
N ASN A 76 2.44 11.63 -5.70
CA ASN A 76 1.23 12.14 -5.06
C ASN A 76 1.58 12.98 -3.81
N PRO A 77 2.21 14.16 -4.00
CA PRO A 77 2.73 14.97 -2.91
C PRO A 77 1.65 15.56 -1.98
N GLU A 78 0.39 15.59 -2.42
CA GLU A 78 -0.74 16.11 -1.63
C GLU A 78 -1.35 15.04 -0.71
N ALA A 79 -1.06 13.76 -0.93
CA ALA A 79 -1.55 12.68 -0.09
C ALA A 79 -0.79 12.60 1.23
N ILE A 80 -1.49 12.29 2.32
CA ILE A 80 -0.84 11.95 3.59
C ILE A 80 -0.03 10.66 3.37
N CYS A 81 1.27 10.81 3.23
CA CYS A 81 2.21 9.73 3.03
C CYS A 81 2.97 9.43 4.32
N ILE A 82 3.17 8.15 4.60
CA ILE A 82 4.15 7.75 5.60
C ILE A 82 5.52 7.92 4.95
N GLU A 83 6.41 8.70 5.58
CA GLU A 83 7.80 8.88 5.13
C GLU A 83 8.59 7.57 5.29
N LEU A 84 8.41 6.67 4.34
CA LEU A 84 9.26 5.49 4.15
C LEU A 84 10.32 5.85 3.11
N CYS A 85 11.59 5.70 3.50
CA CYS A 85 12.70 5.75 2.57
C CYS A 85 12.59 4.59 1.58
N VAL A 86 12.49 4.91 0.30
CA VAL A 86 12.61 3.93 -0.79
C VAL A 86 13.84 4.28 -1.59
N GLU A 87 14.70 3.29 -1.79
CA GLU A 87 15.89 3.43 -2.63
C GLU A 87 15.47 3.37 -4.10
N TYR A 88 15.90 4.35 -4.90
CA TYR A 88 15.69 4.34 -6.35
C TYR A 88 16.81 5.11 -7.09
N CYS A 89 16.93 4.85 -8.40
CA CYS A 89 17.78 5.62 -9.30
C CYS A 89 16.98 6.74 -9.97
N GLU A 90 17.37 7.98 -9.76
CA GLU A 90 16.80 9.16 -10.40
C GLU A 90 17.39 9.38 -11.80
N CYS A 91 16.56 9.90 -12.71
CA CYS A 91 16.91 10.11 -14.11
C CYS A 91 16.25 11.38 -14.67
N GLN A 92 16.85 11.98 -15.71
CA GLN A 92 16.24 13.05 -16.52
C GLN A 92 15.87 12.56 -17.94
N GLY A 93 16.26 11.33 -18.29
CA GLY A 93 15.92 10.67 -19.54
C GLY A 93 16.29 9.18 -19.54
N ASN A 94 15.77 8.43 -20.52
CA ASN A 94 15.93 6.97 -20.60
C ASN A 94 17.38 6.50 -20.74
N ASN A 95 18.28 7.34 -21.24
CA ASN A 95 19.70 7.04 -21.37
C ASN A 95 20.46 7.04 -20.04
N GLN A 96 19.80 7.44 -18.94
CA GLN A 96 20.38 7.44 -17.59
C GLN A 96 19.93 6.25 -16.74
N CYS A 97 19.15 5.35 -17.32
CA CYS A 97 18.70 4.12 -16.67
C CYS A 97 19.50 2.93 -17.18
N PRO A 98 19.79 1.94 -16.31
CA PRO A 98 20.41 0.69 -16.74
C PRO A 98 19.57 -0.03 -17.80
N SER A 99 20.19 -0.95 -18.53
CA SER A 99 19.48 -1.75 -19.52
C SER A 99 18.31 -2.51 -18.87
N GLY A 100 17.14 -2.45 -19.49
CA GLY A 100 15.91 -3.06 -18.96
C GLY A 100 15.03 -2.12 -18.14
N TYR A 101 15.48 -0.89 -17.87
CA TYR A 101 14.72 0.12 -17.13
C TYR A 101 14.36 1.32 -18.00
N THR A 102 13.25 1.98 -17.69
CA THR A 102 12.82 3.23 -18.33
C THR A 102 12.72 4.37 -17.31
N CYS A 103 12.95 5.60 -17.77
CA CYS A 103 12.84 6.77 -16.91
C CYS A 103 11.38 7.21 -16.84
N ASP A 104 10.70 6.80 -15.77
CA ASP A 104 9.27 7.00 -15.54
C ASP A 104 9.02 7.83 -14.29
N ASP A 105 7.74 8.07 -13.94
CA ASP A 105 7.33 8.82 -12.75
C ASP A 105 7.99 10.21 -12.62
N VAL A 106 8.09 10.94 -13.74
CA VAL A 106 8.77 12.25 -13.81
C VAL A 106 8.00 13.32 -13.03
N VAL A 107 8.63 13.88 -12.00
CA VAL A 107 8.15 15.00 -11.19
C VAL A 107 9.20 16.10 -11.23
N ASP A 108 8.81 17.32 -11.58
CA ASP A 108 9.70 18.49 -11.71
C ASP A 108 10.95 18.23 -12.58
N GLY A 109 10.80 17.41 -13.63
CA GLY A 109 11.89 17.06 -14.56
C GLY A 109 12.82 15.95 -14.07
N VAL A 110 12.52 15.31 -12.95
CA VAL A 110 13.27 14.16 -12.41
C VAL A 110 12.36 12.93 -12.39
N GLY A 111 12.69 11.90 -13.15
CA GLY A 111 12.07 10.57 -13.12
C GLY A 111 12.81 9.59 -12.21
N VAL A 112 12.32 8.36 -12.16
CA VAL A 112 12.98 7.19 -11.56
C VAL A 112 13.04 6.04 -12.56
N CYS A 113 14.10 5.24 -12.47
CA CYS A 113 14.27 4.07 -13.33
C CYS A 113 13.43 2.89 -12.84
N LEU A 114 12.47 2.45 -13.65
CA LEU A 114 11.49 1.39 -13.30
C LEU A 114 11.49 0.19 -14.25
#